data_AF-A0A3C1F3K3-F1
#
_entry.id   AF-A0A3C1F3K3-F1
#
_cell.length_a   1.000
_cell.length_b   1.000
_cell.length_c   1.000
_cell.angle_alpha   90.00
_cell.angle_beta   90.00
_cell.angle_gamma   90.00
#
_symmetry.space_group_name_H-M   'P 1'
#
loop_
_entity.id
_entity.type
_entity.pdbx_description
1 polymer ?
#
loop_
_entity_poly.entity_id
_entity_poly.type
_entity_poly.pdbx_seq_one_letter_code
_entity_poly.pdbx_strand_id
1 'polypeptide(L)' 'MRICVLSANLGAYDQPVDWPALDVPIGSTVDVHRFTDENLPPRPLAMTSRLQCGIPKWWGYEMRPGYNVYAW' A
#
# COMPACT_ATOMS: atom_id res chain seq x y z
N MET A 1 -5.27 18.33 2.88
CA MET A 1 -5.36 17.26 1.85
C MET A 1 -5.04 15.91 2.50
N ARG A 2 -5.76 14.84 2.19
CA ARG A 2 -5.47 13.49 2.71
C ARG A 2 -4.63 12.72 1.69
N ILE A 3 -3.44 12.30 2.11
CA ILE A 3 -2.48 11.55 1.29
C ILE A 3 -2.41 10.14 1.86
N CYS A 4 -2.51 9.13 0.99
CA CYS A 4 -2.20 7.76 1.37
C CYS A 4 -0.90 7.32 0.70
N VAL A 5 0.04 6.85 1.51
CA VAL A 5 1.24 6.18 1.01
C VAL A 5 1.01 4.68 1.10
N LEU A 6 0.94 4.04 -0.06
CA LEU A 6 0.72 2.61 -0.22
C LEU A 6 2.06 1.91 -0.40
N SER A 7 2.21 0.76 0.23
CA SER A 7 3.35 -0.13 0.00
C SER A 7 2.88 -1.58 0.10
N ALA A 8 3.65 -2.55 -0.39
CA ALA A 8 3.37 -3.95 -0.16
C ALA A 8 4.64 -4.72 0.23
N ASN A 9 4.49 -5.62 1.18
CA ASN A 9 5.47 -6.63 1.55
C ASN A 9 4.72 -7.97 1.66
N LEU A 10 4.52 -8.61 0.51
CA LEU A 10 3.85 -9.91 0.41
C LEU A 10 4.90 -11.00 0.43
N GLY A 11 4.70 -12.05 1.24
CA GLY A 11 5.69 -13.08 1.55
C GLY A 11 6.72 -12.67 2.61
N ALA A 12 6.55 -11.49 3.23
CA ALA A 12 7.43 -10.96 4.27
C ALA A 12 8.94 -10.99 3.94
N TYR A 13 9.29 -10.71 2.67
CA TYR A 13 10.69 -10.73 2.21
C TYR A 13 11.51 -9.60 2.83
N ASP A 14 10.89 -8.43 3.02
CA ASP A 14 11.53 -7.27 3.62
C ASP A 14 11.31 -7.24 5.13
N GLN A 15 12.33 -6.81 5.88
CA GLN A 15 12.16 -6.54 7.31
C GLN A 15 11.27 -5.32 7.52
N PRO A 16 10.30 -5.36 8.45
CA PRO A 16 9.51 -4.19 8.77
C PRO A 16 10.41 -3.06 9.28
N VAL A 17 10.41 -1.94 8.55
CA VAL A 17 11.05 -0.70 8.99
C VAL A 17 9.98 0.33 9.31
N ASP A 18 10.29 1.17 10.30
CA ASP A 18 9.53 2.38 10.60
C ASP A 18 9.57 3.32 9.40
N TRP A 19 8.42 3.91 9.10
CA TRP A 19 8.33 4.86 8.00
C TRP A 19 9.07 6.15 8.37
N PRO A 20 9.93 6.69 7.48
CA PRO A 20 10.58 7.95 7.73
C PRO A 20 9.56 9.07 7.92
N ALA A 21 9.94 10.10 8.68
CA ALA A 21 9.15 11.33 8.76
C ALA A 21 8.97 11.93 7.36
N LEU A 22 7.75 12.32 7.04
CA LEU A 22 7.38 12.86 5.74
C LEU A 22 7.11 14.36 5.85
N ASP A 23 7.86 15.16 5.10
CA ASP A 23 7.54 16.57 4.92
C ASP A 23 6.34 16.71 4.00
N VAL A 24 5.25 17.29 4.50
CA VAL A 24 4.01 17.46 3.74
C VAL A 24 3.48 18.89 3.77
N PRO A 25 2.72 19.31 2.74
CA PRO A 25 2.15 20.65 2.70
C PRO A 25 1.28 20.94 3.93
N ILE A 26 1.31 22.17 4.42
CA ILE A 26 0.53 22.64 5.56
C ILE A 26 -0.96 22.29 5.37
N GLY A 27 -1.59 21.75 6.42
CA GLY A 27 -2.99 21.30 6.37
C GLY A 27 -3.19 19.95 5.66
N SER A 28 -2.13 19.21 5.39
CA SER A 28 -2.21 17.83 4.87
C SER A 28 -2.02 16.80 5.97
N THR A 29 -2.64 15.65 5.80
CA THR A 29 -2.45 14.47 6.63
C THR A 29 -1.94 13.32 5.77
N VAL A 30 -1.08 12.49 6.34
CA VAL A 30 -0.54 11.30 5.68
C VAL A 30 -0.92 10.08 6.48
N ASP A 31 -1.53 9.12 5.80
CA ASP A 31 -1.69 7.77 6.32
C ASP A 31 -0.84 6.81 5.49
N VAL A 32 -0.04 6.00 6.16
CA VAL A 32 0.74 4.93 5.51
C VAL A 32 -0.06 3.64 5.63
N HIS A 33 -0.27 2.95 4.52
CA HIS A 33 -0.85 1.61 4.49
C HIS A 33 0.09 0.63 3.80
N ARG A 34 0.47 -0.42 4.54
CA ARG A 34 1.30 -1.52 4.02
C ARG A 34 0.43 -2.75 3.81
N PHE A 35 0.34 -3.21 2.57
CA PHE A 35 -0.27 -4.49 2.23
C PHE A 35 0.66 -5.63 2.63
N THR A 36 0.13 -6.61 3.34
CA THR A 36 0.81 -7.81 3.83
C THR A 36 -0.04 -9.03 3.52
N ASP A 37 0.49 -10.24 3.71
CA ASP A 37 -0.29 -11.47 3.51
C ASP A 37 -1.52 -11.56 4.44
N GLU A 38 -1.53 -10.83 5.56
CA GLU A 38 -2.65 -10.78 6.50
C GLU A 38 -3.83 -9.94 5.99
N ASN A 39 -3.55 -8.81 5.33
CA ASN A 39 -4.57 -7.86 4.88
C ASN A 39 -4.84 -7.91 3.36
N LEU A 40 -4.00 -8.63 2.62
CA LEU A 40 -4.16 -8.94 1.22
C LEU A 40 -3.96 -10.44 0.99
N PRO A 41 -5.01 -11.26 1.22
CA PRO A 41 -4.91 -12.70 1.08
C PRO A 41 -4.44 -13.10 -0.33
N PRO A 42 -3.55 -14.10 -0.44
CA PRO A 42 -3.01 -14.53 -1.71
C PRO A 42 -4.12 -15.11 -2.59
N ARG A 43 -3.97 -14.94 -3.90
CA ARG A 43 -4.91 -15.45 -4.92
C ARG A 43 -4.23 -16.48 -5.84
N PRO A 44 -3.64 -17.55 -5.29
CA PRO A 44 -2.72 -18.44 -6.02
C PRO A 44 -3.40 -19.20 -7.16
N LEU A 45 -4.71 -19.46 -7.03
CA LEU A 45 -5.49 -20.16 -8.06
C LEU A 45 -6.03 -19.23 -9.17
N ALA A 46 -6.07 -17.92 -8.92
CA ALA A 46 -6.63 -16.94 -9.86
C ALA A 46 -5.54 -16.21 -10.66
N MET A 47 -4.29 -16.19 -10.17
CA MET A 47 -3.24 -15.38 -10.77
C MET A 47 -1.83 -15.74 -10.27
N THR A 48 -0.84 -15.45 -11.11
CA THR A 48 0.57 -15.64 -10.79
C THR A 48 1.04 -14.71 -9.68
N SER A 49 2.09 -15.09 -8.95
CA SER A 49 2.70 -14.28 -7.89
C SER A 49 3.06 -12.87 -8.37
N ARG A 50 3.58 -12.74 -9.60
CA ARG A 50 3.90 -11.44 -10.21
C ARG A 50 2.68 -10.53 -10.37
N LEU A 51 1.52 -11.08 -10.73
CA LEU A 51 0.30 -10.31 -10.87
C LEU A 51 -0.30 -9.93 -9.51
N GLN A 52 -0.18 -10.82 -8.51
CA GLN A 52 -0.60 -10.54 -7.13
C GLN A 52 0.12 -9.31 -6.55
N CYS A 53 1.44 -9.21 -6.75
CA CYS A 53 2.21 -8.04 -6.31
C CYS A 53 1.88 -6.75 -7.08
N GLY A 54 1.33 -6.86 -8.30
CA GLY A 54 0.91 -5.70 -9.10
C GLY A 54 -0.41 -5.09 -8.66
N ILE A 55 -1.30 -5.88 -8.03
CA ILE A 55 -2.63 -5.43 -7.61
C ILE A 55 -2.58 -4.16 -6.77
N PRO A 56 -1.80 -4.11 -5.67
CA PRO A 56 -1.81 -2.94 -4.81
C PRO A 56 -1.31 -1.67 -5.49
N LYS A 57 -0.39 -1.80 -6.44
CA LYS A 57 0.11 -0.68 -7.25
C LYS A 57 -0.95 -0.13 -8.19
N TRP A 58 -1.75 -0.99 -8.80
CA TRP A 58 -2.74 -0.58 -9.80
C TRP A 58 -4.08 -0.19 -9.20
N TRP A 59 -4.51 -0.87 -8.15
CA TRP A 59 -5.86 -0.74 -7.58
C TRP A 59 -5.87 -0.40 -6.09
N GLY A 60 -4.72 -0.03 -5.52
CA GLY A 60 -4.63 0.34 -4.11
C GLY A 60 -5.57 1.49 -3.71
N TYR A 61 -5.91 2.39 -4.63
CA TYR A 61 -6.91 3.45 -4.40
C TYR A 61 -8.34 2.93 -4.17
N GLU A 62 -8.70 1.80 -4.79
CA GLU A 62 -9.99 1.14 -4.58
C GLU A 62 -9.98 0.32 -3.30
N MET A 63 -8.84 -0.29 -2.98
CA MET A 63 -8.66 -1.11 -1.79
C MET A 63 -8.58 -0.28 -0.51
N ARG A 64 -8.13 0.98 -0.61
CA ARG A 64 -8.00 1.92 0.51
C ARG A 64 -8.63 3.28 0.15
N PRO A 65 -9.97 3.38 0.07
CA PRO A 65 -10.62 4.59 -0.38
C PRO A 65 -10.57 5.73 0.67
N GLY A 66 -10.89 6.95 0.22
CA GLY A 66 -11.08 8.12 1.10
C GLY A 66 -9.95 9.16 1.13
N TYR A 67 -8.96 9.01 0.24
CA TYR A 67 -7.83 9.94 0.10
C TYR A 67 -7.89 10.74 -1.20
N ASN A 68 -7.25 11.91 -1.20
CA ASN A 68 -7.18 12.77 -2.38
C ASN A 68 -6.02 12.36 -3.31
N VAL A 69 -4.93 11.87 -2.73
CA VAL A 69 -3.70 11.49 -3.44
C VAL A 69 -3.21 10.16 -2.90
N TYR A 70 -2.75 9.30 -3.82
CA TYR A 70 -2.12 8.02 -3.53
C TYR A 70 -0.70 8.03 -4.06
N ALA A 71 0.26 7.75 -3.18
CA ALA A 71 1.64 7.46 -3.53
C ALA A 71 1.88 5.95 -3.40
N TRP A 72 2.61 5.37 -4.33
CA TRP A 72 3.05 3.97 -4.31
C TRP A 72 4.57 3.90 -4.22
#